data_AF-A0A1Y3BAH2-F1
#
_entry.id   AF-A0A1Y3BAH2-F1
#
_cell.length_a   1.000
_cell.length_b   1.000
_cell.length_c   1.000
_cell.angle_alpha   90.00
_cell.angle_beta   90.00
_cell.angle_gamma   90.00
#
_symmetry.space_group_name_H-M   'P 1'
#
loop_
_entity.id
_entity.type
_entity.pdbx_description
1 polymer ?
#
loop_
_entity_poly.entity_id
_entity_poly.type
_entity_poly.pdbx_seq_one_letter_code
_entity_poly.pdbx_strand_id
1 'polypeptide(L)' 'MELFCIETEYEPIALYDSVIIDDDRTLTNLIFTEEHYLITGSYFKCLQTELNTNNRSELASWMLEFIT' A
#
# COMPACT_ATOMS: atom_id res chain seq x y z
N MET A 1 26.97 -0.74 -4.09
CA MET A 1 25.79 -1.04 -3.24
C MET A 1 25.22 -2.31 -3.82
N GLU A 2 25.43 -3.44 -3.13
CA GLU A 2 24.98 -4.75 -3.60
C GLU A 2 23.57 -4.98 -3.05
N LEU A 3 22.60 -5.19 -3.94
CA LEU A 3 21.25 -5.57 -3.58
C LEU A 3 21.26 -7.08 -3.39
N PHE A 4 21.16 -7.55 -2.14
CA PHE A 4 21.01 -8.97 -1.86
C PHE A 4 19.55 -9.36 -2.11
N CYS A 5 19.32 -10.27 -3.06
CA CYS A 5 18.01 -10.92 -3.21
C CYS A 5 17.81 -11.86 -2.01
N ILE A 6 16.97 -11.45 -1.06
CA ILE A 6 16.51 -12.26 0.08
C ILE A 6 15.18 -12.93 -0.33
N GLU A 7 15.18 -13.62 -1.46
CA GLU A 7 14.03 -14.42 -1.85
C GLU A 7 14.05 -15.71 -1.02
N THR A 8 13.18 -15.77 -0.01
CA THR A 8 13.01 -16.95 0.84
C THR A 8 11.96 -17.88 0.24
N GLU A 9 12.13 -19.19 0.39
CA GLU A 9 11.15 -20.21 -0.05
C GLU A 9 9.80 -20.06 0.67
N TYR A 10 9.80 -19.39 1.84
CA TYR A 10 8.62 -19.14 2.65
C TYR A 10 8.29 -17.65 2.70
N GLU A 11 7.00 -17.35 2.76
CA GLU A 11 6.52 -16.00 3.03
C GLU A 11 6.94 -15.57 4.45
N PRO A 12 7.61 -14.42 4.61
CA PRO A 12 8.08 -13.97 5.90
C PRO A 12 6.88 -13.61 6.80
N ILE A 13 6.84 -14.19 7.99
CA ILE A 13 5.86 -13.84 9.01
C ILE A 13 6.43 -12.68 9.83
N ALA A 14 5.63 -11.63 10.01
CA ALA A 14 6.00 -10.51 10.87
C ALA A 14 6.23 -10.98 12.30
N LEU A 15 7.37 -10.58 12.87
CA LEU A 15 7.68 -10.78 14.29
C LEU A 15 7.28 -9.53 15.08
N TYR A 16 7.02 -9.70 16.38
CA TYR A 16 6.78 -8.58 17.26
C TYR A 16 8.05 -7.70 17.37
N ASP A 17 7.88 -6.41 17.13
CA ASP A 17 8.92 -5.40 17.26
C ASP A 17 8.39 -4.24 18.10
N SER A 18 8.91 -4.09 19.32
CA SER A 18 8.48 -3.05 20.25
C SER A 18 8.79 -1.63 19.74
N VAL A 19 9.78 -1.46 18.85
CA VAL A 19 10.10 -0.16 18.24
C VAL A 19 9.00 0.28 17.27
N ILE A 20 8.25 -0.68 16.70
CA ILE A 20 7.11 -0.40 15.82
C ILE A 20 5.82 -0.32 16.64
N ILE A 21 5.57 -1.30 17.53
CA ILE A 21 4.27 -1.48 18.18
C ILE A 21 4.07 -0.60 19.41
N ASP A 22 5.09 -0.44 20.26
CA ASP A 22 4.96 0.26 21.55
C ASP A 22 5.39 1.73 21.48
N ASP A 23 5.82 2.20 20.30
CA ASP A 23 6.27 3.56 20.08
C ASP A 23 5.11 4.44 19.57
N ASP A 24 4.65 5.37 20.40
CA ASP A 24 3.59 6.34 20.07
C ASP A 24 3.90 7.17 18.81
N ARG A 25 5.18 7.32 18.46
CA ARG A 25 5.60 8.01 17.23
C ARG A 25 5.14 7.26 15.99
N THR A 26 5.06 5.93 16.03
CA THR A 26 4.56 5.13 14.90
C THR A 26 3.14 5.52 14.56
N LEU A 27 2.24 5.51 15.55
CA LEU A 27 0.84 5.91 15.35
C LEU A 27 0.74 7.38 14.94
N THR A 28 1.51 8.25 15.58
CA THR A 28 1.52 9.70 15.27
C THR A 28 1.95 9.94 13.82
N ASN A 29 2.99 9.24 13.35
CA ASN A 29 3.46 9.33 11.99
C ASN A 29 2.44 8.78 11.00
N LEU A 30 1.79 7.65 11.31
CA LEU A 30 0.73 7.09 10.46
C LEU A 30 -0.39 8.11 10.23
N ILE A 31 -0.90 8.72 11.29
CA ILE A 31 -1.94 9.76 11.22
C ILE A 31 -1.45 10.96 10.39
N PHE A 32 -0.22 11.42 10.63
CA PHE A 32 0.34 12.55 9.87
C PHE A 32 0.51 12.24 8.37
N THR A 33 0.85 11.00 8.03
CA THR A 33 1.03 10.59 6.63
C THR A 33 -0.28 10.27 5.92
N GLU A 34 -1.34 9.89 6.64
CA GLU A 34 -2.63 9.51 6.06
C GLU A 34 -3.13 10.54 5.05
N GLU A 35 -3.16 11.82 5.44
CA GLU A 35 -3.63 12.95 4.62
C GLU A 35 -2.90 13.06 3.27
N HIS A 36 -1.62 12.69 3.20
CA HIS A 36 -0.84 12.75 1.96
C HIS A 36 -1.17 11.63 0.97
N TYR A 37 -1.69 10.51 1.48
CA TYR A 37 -1.98 9.31 0.69
C TYR A 37 -3.48 9.04 0.54
N LEU A 38 -4.34 9.88 1.12
CA LEU A 38 -5.77 9.82 0.88
C LEU A 38 -6.06 10.03 -0.61
N ILE A 39 -6.76 9.06 -1.17
CA ILE A 39 -7.18 9.11 -2.57
C ILE A 39 -8.22 10.22 -2.71
N THR A 40 -7.85 11.29 -3.40
CA THR A 40 -8.79 12.36 -3.72
C THR A 40 -9.73 11.90 -4.83
N GLY A 41 -11.05 11.89 -4.57
CA GLY A 41 -12.03 11.52 -5.59
C GLY A 41 -12.00 12.41 -6.83
N SER A 42 -11.50 13.64 -6.69
CA SER A 42 -11.30 14.59 -7.80
C SER A 42 -10.21 14.16 -8.78
N TYR A 43 -9.21 13.37 -8.36
CA TYR A 43 -8.15 12.87 -9.23
C TYR A 43 -8.71 12.11 -10.44
N PHE A 44 -9.67 11.20 -10.19
CA PHE A 44 -10.33 10.38 -11.22
C PHE A 44 -11.41 11.13 -12.00
N LYS A 45 -11.71 12.37 -11.61
CA LYS A 45 -12.67 13.23 -12.32
C LYS A 45 -11.98 14.24 -13.22
N CYS A 46 -10.84 14.76 -12.80
CA CYS A 46 -10.20 15.93 -13.43
C CYS A 46 -8.86 15.60 -14.09
N LEU A 47 -8.12 14.61 -13.61
CA LEU A 47 -6.78 14.30 -14.11
C LEU A 47 -6.74 12.95 -14.84
N GLN A 48 -7.33 11.92 -14.23
CA GLN A 48 -7.37 10.58 -14.80
C GLN A 48 -8.76 10.28 -15.37
N THR A 49 -9.07 10.89 -16.51
CA THR A 49 -10.41 10.88 -17.13
C THR A 49 -10.72 9.60 -17.91
N GLU A 50 -9.69 8.87 -18.36
CA GLU A 50 -9.85 7.66 -19.17
C GLU A 50 -10.13 6.40 -18.33
N LEU A 51 -9.74 6.41 -17.04
CA LEU A 51 -10.04 5.32 -16.12
C LEU A 51 -11.38 5.57 -15.44
N ASN A 52 -12.42 4.89 -15.92
CA ASN A 52 -13.70 4.84 -15.22
C ASN A 52 -13.68 3.84 -14.05
N THR A 53 -14.69 3.90 -13.19
CA THR A 53 -14.85 3.02 -12.03
C THR A 53 -14.81 1.53 -12.41
N ASN A 54 -15.40 1.14 -13.55
CA ASN A 54 -15.42 -0.26 -13.97
C ASN A 54 -14.02 -0.77 -14.33
N ASN A 55 -13.24 0.02 -15.09
CA ASN A 55 -11.87 -0.35 -15.44
C ASN A 55 -10.99 -0.48 -14.18
N ARG A 56 -11.19 0.39 -13.19
CA ARG A 56 -10.45 0.32 -11.93
C ARG A 56 -10.80 -0.95 -11.14
N SER A 57 -12.08 -1.30 -11.05
CA SER A 57 -12.53 -2.51 -10.36
C SER A 57 -12.01 -3.77 -11.04
N GLU A 58 -12.02 -3.82 -12.38
CA GLU A 58 -11.50 -4.94 -13.14
C GLU A 58 -9.99 -5.10 -12.96
N LEU A 59 -9.23 -4.00 -13.05
CA LEU A 59 -7.79 -4.02 -12.78
C LEU A 59 -7.47 -4.45 -11.34
N ALA A 60 -8.22 -3.96 -10.35
CA ALA A 60 -8.02 -4.33 -8.96
C ALA A 60 -8.30 -5.83 -8.72
N SER A 61 -9.36 -6.38 -9.33
CA SER A 61 -9.67 -7.81 -9.29
C SER A 61 -8.56 -8.64 -9.94
N TRP A 62 -8.06 -8.21 -11.09
CA TRP A 62 -6.93 -8.86 -11.75
C TRP A 62 -5.68 -8.81 -10.87
N MET A 63 -5.33 -7.65 -10.30
CA MET A 63 -4.19 -7.56 -9.38
C MET A 63 -4.36 -8.49 -8.17
N LEU A 64 -5.56 -8.55 -7.59
CA LEU A 64 -5.85 -9.43 -6.46
C LEU A 64 -5.62 -10.91 -6.82
N GLU A 65 -6.12 -11.35 -7.98
CA GLU A 65 -5.95 -12.73 -8.47
C GLU A 65 -4.47 -13.14 -8.61
N PHE A 66 -3.61 -12.21 -9.02
CA PHE A 66 -2.18 -12.48 -9.18
C PHE A 66 -1.36 -12.31 -7.89
N ILE A 67 -1.91 -11.62 -6.88
CA ILE A 67 -1.24 -11.38 -5.59
C ILE A 67 -1.55 -12.52 -4.59
N THR A 68 -2.70 -13.19 -4.70
CA THR A 68 -3.03 -14.42 -3.96
C THR A 68 -2.37 -15.66 -4.55
#